data_AF-A0A0Q7NVG5-F1
#
_entry.id   AF-A0A0Q7NVG5-F1
#
_cell.length_a   1.000
_cell.length_b   1.000
_cell.length_c   1.000
_cell.angle_alpha   90.00
_cell.angle_beta   90.00
_cell.angle_gamma   90.00
#
_symmetry.space_group_name_H-M   'P 1'
#
loop_
_entity.id
_entity.type
_entity.pdbx_description
1 polymer ?
#
loop_
_entity_poly.entity_id
_entity_poly.type
_entity_poly.pdbx_seq_one_letter_code
_entity_poly.pdbx_strand_id
1 'polypeptide(L)'
;MKGFATMTRMAAAAVLGGCLIGFPAAAFAQEPAAIQVSASADLTEGQRITVSGSGFRAGLAAVAVGMCKQGFTNGLKDCDLDGGATFVNIGGDGTFGPLTLTAHPTFHAIDCTQQQCVIAAAPLPGTEPPAVIAANSAAVSVAFAGSGPPTSPAPAPAAAVRSDSDTEGPSTVLWAVTAGLLVIVAGSALADRRRL
;
A
#
# COMPACT_ATOMS: atom_id res chain seq x y z
N MET A 1 -79.82 3.09 -26.67
CA MET A 1 -80.25 3.84 -25.48
C MET A 1 -79.56 3.26 -24.26
N LYS A 2 -78.85 4.13 -23.52
CA LYS A 2 -78.40 4.07 -22.12
C LYS A 2 -78.13 2.71 -21.43
N GLY A 3 -76.90 2.56 -20.91
CA GLY A 3 -76.56 1.71 -19.78
C GLY A 3 -75.08 1.85 -19.40
N PHE A 4 -74.79 2.71 -18.43
CA PHE A 4 -73.45 3.02 -17.90
C PHE A 4 -73.03 2.06 -16.77
N ALA A 5 -71.72 2.06 -16.51
CA ALA A 5 -71.03 1.63 -15.27
C ALA A 5 -70.71 0.12 -15.17
N THR A 6 -69.58 -0.35 -14.64
CA THR A 6 -68.70 0.24 -13.61
C THR A 6 -67.28 -0.31 -13.75
N MET A 7 -66.34 0.58 -13.47
CA MET A 7 -64.90 0.42 -13.30
C MET A 7 -64.58 -0.54 -12.13
N THR A 8 -63.71 -1.54 -12.31
CA THR A 8 -62.96 -2.13 -11.19
C THR A 8 -61.56 -2.46 -11.65
N ARG A 9 -60.64 -1.54 -11.31
CA ARG A 9 -59.20 -1.78 -11.28
C ARG A 9 -58.92 -2.63 -10.03
N MET A 10 -58.32 -3.80 -10.21
CA MET A 10 -57.45 -4.38 -9.18
C MET A 10 -56.15 -4.79 -9.85
N ALA A 11 -55.10 -4.05 -9.49
CA ALA A 11 -53.72 -4.36 -9.77
C ALA A 11 -53.07 -4.91 -8.49
N ALA A 12 -52.00 -5.69 -8.70
CA ALA A 12 -50.94 -6.09 -7.78
C ALA A 12 -51.19 -7.33 -6.89
N ALA A 13 -50.43 -8.39 -7.18
CA ALA A 13 -49.27 -8.75 -6.37
C ALA A 13 -48.31 -9.62 -7.21
N ALA A 14 -47.17 -9.04 -7.59
CA ALA A 14 -46.13 -9.71 -8.34
C ALA A 14 -45.37 -10.69 -7.44
N VAL A 15 -45.22 -11.93 -7.90
CA VAL A 15 -44.34 -12.96 -7.34
C VAL A 15 -42.95 -12.76 -7.93
N LEU A 16 -41.99 -12.30 -7.13
CA LEU A 16 -40.53 -12.37 -7.36
C LEU A 16 -39.91 -12.33 -5.94
N GLY A 17 -39.35 -13.38 -5.35
CA GLY A 17 -38.44 -14.37 -5.97
C GLY A 17 -37.03 -13.79 -5.96
N GLY A 18 -36.36 -13.75 -4.80
CA GLY A 18 -35.01 -13.20 -4.68
C GLY A 18 -34.40 -13.45 -3.31
N CYS A 19 -34.02 -14.71 -3.05
CA CYS A 19 -33.17 -15.06 -1.92
C CYS A 19 -31.78 -14.48 -2.21
N LEU A 20 -31.43 -13.36 -1.57
CA LEU A 20 -30.08 -12.78 -1.62
C LEU A 20 -29.15 -13.67 -0.80
N ILE A 21 -28.62 -14.72 -1.42
CA ILE A 21 -27.48 -15.46 -0.87
C ILE A 21 -26.27 -14.54 -1.02
N GLY A 22 -25.98 -13.78 0.03
CA GLY A 22 -24.73 -13.05 0.16
C GLY A 22 -23.60 -14.05 0.28
N PHE A 23 -22.91 -14.33 -0.84
CA PHE A 23 -21.62 -14.99 -0.79
C PHE A 23 -20.66 -14.04 -0.07
N PRO A 24 -20.03 -14.42 1.04
CA PRO A 24 -18.91 -13.66 1.55
C PRO A 24 -17.85 -13.68 0.45
N ALA A 25 -17.56 -12.52 -0.14
CA ALA A 25 -16.36 -12.36 -0.94
C ALA A 25 -15.21 -12.76 -0.01
N ALA A 26 -14.58 -13.89 -0.28
CA ALA A 26 -13.32 -14.23 0.33
C ALA A 26 -12.34 -13.13 -0.12
N ALA A 27 -12.19 -12.10 0.73
CA ALA A 27 -11.06 -11.22 0.67
C ALA A 27 -9.84 -12.10 0.94
N PHE A 28 -9.25 -12.64 -0.13
CA PHE A 28 -7.91 -13.19 -0.06
C PHE A 28 -7.06 -12.04 0.48
N ALA A 29 -6.60 -12.19 1.73
CA ALA A 29 -5.58 -11.31 2.25
C ALA A 29 -4.42 -11.39 1.26
N GLN A 30 -4.16 -10.30 0.53
CA GLN A 30 -2.95 -10.23 -0.28
C GLN A 30 -1.80 -10.32 0.71
N GLU A 31 -1.09 -11.43 0.67
CA GLU A 31 0.15 -11.58 1.43
C GLU A 31 1.06 -10.41 1.05
N PRO A 32 1.68 -9.73 2.03
CA PRO A 32 2.53 -8.59 1.74
C PRO A 32 3.66 -9.00 0.79
N ALA A 33 4.08 -8.06 -0.06
CA ALA A 33 5.22 -8.29 -0.95
C ALA A 33 6.44 -8.74 -0.13
N ALA A 34 7.07 -9.82 -0.57
CA ALA A 34 8.21 -10.44 0.10
C ALA A 34 9.25 -10.88 -0.93
N ILE A 35 10.52 -10.83 -0.53
CA ILE A 35 11.64 -11.30 -1.35
C ILE A 35 12.35 -12.41 -0.58
N GLN A 36 12.69 -13.47 -1.30
CA GLN A 36 13.55 -14.54 -0.83
C GLN A 36 14.90 -14.41 -1.51
N VAL A 37 15.97 -14.52 -0.72
CA VAL A 37 17.35 -14.48 -1.19
C VAL A 37 18.10 -15.71 -0.73
N SER A 38 18.96 -16.26 -1.58
CA SER A 38 19.73 -17.47 -1.23
C SER A 38 20.80 -17.22 -0.17
N ALA A 39 21.22 -15.97 0.02
CA ALA A 39 22.16 -15.53 1.05
C ALA A 39 21.98 -14.04 1.32
N SER A 40 22.17 -13.62 2.57
CA SER A 40 22.11 -12.21 3.00
C SER A 40 23.13 -11.84 4.06
N ALA A 41 23.93 -12.78 4.54
CA ALA A 41 24.95 -12.55 5.56
C ALA A 41 26.26 -13.21 5.12
N ASP A 42 27.36 -12.73 5.70
CA ASP A 42 28.73 -13.18 5.39
C ASP A 42 29.02 -13.19 3.88
N LEU A 43 28.42 -12.24 3.16
CA LEU A 43 28.57 -12.15 1.71
C LEU A 43 30.00 -11.82 1.34
N THR A 44 30.45 -12.36 0.22
CA THR A 44 31.79 -12.11 -0.34
C THR A 44 31.69 -11.46 -1.72
N GLU A 45 32.74 -10.72 -2.10
CA GLU A 45 32.89 -10.15 -3.44
C GLU A 45 32.63 -11.20 -4.53
N GLY A 46 31.81 -10.86 -5.52
CA GLY A 46 31.48 -11.72 -6.65
C GLY A 46 30.53 -12.88 -6.33
N GLN A 47 30.06 -13.01 -5.07
CA GLN A 47 29.13 -14.08 -4.71
C GLN A 47 27.81 -13.94 -5.47
N ARG A 48 27.34 -15.05 -6.06
CA ARG A 48 26.05 -15.09 -6.75
C ARG A 48 24.91 -15.30 -5.76
N ILE A 49 23.91 -14.43 -5.81
CA ILE A 49 22.73 -14.46 -4.94
C ILE A 49 21.51 -14.68 -5.83
N THR A 50 20.73 -15.73 -5.56
CA THR A 50 19.45 -15.94 -6.23
C THR A 50 18.36 -15.19 -5.49
N VAL A 51 17.51 -14.48 -6.23
CA VAL A 51 16.43 -13.64 -5.71
C VAL A 51 15.12 -14.03 -6.37
N SER A 52 14.05 -14.16 -5.59
CA SER A 52 12.68 -14.36 -6.07
C SER A 52 11.72 -13.58 -5.20
N GLY A 53 10.57 -13.19 -5.75
CA GLY A 53 9.55 -12.45 -5.01
C GLY A 53 8.17 -13.05 -5.10
N SER A 54 7.34 -12.78 -4.10
CA SER A 54 5.94 -13.21 -3.99
C SER A 54 5.12 -12.13 -3.26
N GLY A 55 3.78 -12.22 -3.35
CA GLY A 55 2.89 -11.26 -2.69
C GLY A 55 2.82 -9.89 -3.36
N PHE A 56 3.46 -9.73 -4.53
CA PHE A 56 3.33 -8.50 -5.31
C PHE A 56 1.98 -8.47 -6.03
N ARG A 57 1.49 -7.27 -6.32
CA ARG A 57 0.31 -7.06 -7.14
C ARG A 57 0.57 -7.58 -8.54
N ALA A 58 -0.26 -8.51 -8.96
CA ALA A 58 -0.17 -9.13 -10.28
C ALA A 58 -0.19 -8.09 -11.41
N GLY A 59 0.66 -8.33 -12.42
CA GLY A 59 0.73 -7.50 -13.63
C GLY A 59 1.44 -6.15 -13.47
N LEU A 60 2.04 -5.86 -12.32
CA LEU A 60 2.92 -4.70 -12.19
C LEU A 60 4.10 -4.84 -13.18
N ALA A 61 4.33 -3.79 -13.95
CA ALA A 61 5.46 -3.70 -14.86
C ALA A 61 6.63 -2.95 -14.21
N ALA A 62 7.85 -3.28 -14.64
CA ALA A 62 9.06 -2.55 -14.28
C ALA A 62 9.29 -2.36 -12.76
N VAL A 63 9.10 -3.43 -11.99
CA VAL A 63 9.55 -3.49 -10.59
C VAL A 63 11.08 -3.59 -10.59
N ALA A 64 11.77 -2.61 -10.02
CA ALA A 64 13.22 -2.62 -9.89
C ALA A 64 13.62 -3.66 -8.85
N VAL A 65 14.61 -4.49 -9.13
CA VAL A 65 15.21 -5.46 -8.20
C VAL A 65 16.71 -5.31 -8.22
N GLY A 66 17.35 -5.17 -7.06
CA GLY A 66 18.80 -5.01 -6.99
C GLY A 66 19.33 -4.84 -5.58
N MET A 67 20.65 -4.81 -5.47
CA MET A 67 21.32 -4.45 -4.23
C MET A 67 21.51 -2.93 -4.17
N CYS A 68 21.11 -2.32 -3.06
CA CYS A 68 21.08 -0.88 -2.88
C CYS A 68 21.54 -0.47 -1.48
N LYS A 69 21.92 0.79 -1.30
CA LYS A 69 22.04 1.40 0.02
C LYS A 69 20.68 1.39 0.72
N GLN A 70 20.65 1.17 2.04
CA GLN A 70 19.41 1.36 2.81
C GLN A 70 18.88 2.79 2.65
N GLY A 71 17.56 2.93 2.48
CA GLY A 71 16.91 4.22 2.28
C GLY A 71 17.22 4.86 0.91
N PHE A 72 17.54 4.04 -0.10
CA PHE A 72 17.73 4.50 -1.47
C PHE A 72 16.56 5.37 -1.95
N THR A 73 16.89 6.40 -2.72
CA THR A 73 15.91 7.32 -3.33
C THR A 73 16.09 7.41 -4.84
N ASN A 74 17.28 7.07 -5.33
CA ASN A 74 17.62 7.07 -6.74
C ASN A 74 18.29 5.74 -7.11
N GLY A 75 17.52 4.83 -7.73
CA GLY A 75 18.03 3.51 -8.10
C GLY A 75 19.27 3.52 -9.01
N LEU A 76 19.48 4.57 -9.82
CA LEU A 76 20.65 4.67 -10.71
C LEU A 76 21.94 5.07 -9.98
N LYS A 77 21.84 5.60 -8.75
CA LYS A 77 23.00 6.08 -7.96
C LYS A 77 23.16 5.33 -6.65
N ASP A 78 22.05 4.81 -6.12
CA ASP A 78 21.99 4.15 -4.83
C ASP A 78 22.01 2.62 -4.94
N CYS A 79 21.97 2.05 -6.16
CA CYS A 79 21.96 0.61 -6.39
C CYS A 79 23.09 0.15 -7.31
N ASP A 80 23.51 -1.09 -7.12
CA ASP A 80 24.57 -1.75 -7.86
C ASP A 80 24.07 -2.25 -9.22
N LEU A 81 24.16 -1.39 -10.24
CA LEU A 81 23.75 -1.73 -11.61
C LEU A 81 24.69 -2.78 -12.22
N ASP A 82 25.98 -2.74 -11.89
CA ASP A 82 26.97 -3.70 -12.39
C ASP A 82 26.83 -5.07 -11.73
N GLY A 83 26.29 -5.12 -10.50
CA GLY A 83 25.90 -6.34 -9.78
C GLY A 83 24.60 -7.00 -10.28
N GLY A 84 24.00 -6.49 -11.35
CA GLY A 84 22.83 -7.09 -11.99
C GLY A 84 21.48 -6.53 -11.53
N ALA A 85 21.45 -5.36 -10.89
CA ALA A 85 20.19 -4.67 -10.63
C ALA A 85 19.42 -4.43 -11.95
N THR A 86 18.13 -4.76 -11.96
CA THR A 86 17.33 -4.83 -13.18
C THR A 86 15.85 -4.57 -12.92
N PHE A 87 15.05 -4.57 -13.98
CA PHE A 87 13.59 -4.48 -13.90
C PHE A 87 12.95 -5.83 -14.21
N VAL A 88 11.93 -6.19 -13.44
CA VAL A 88 11.11 -7.37 -13.66
C VAL A 88 9.63 -6.99 -13.83
N ASN A 89 8.88 -7.86 -14.48
CA ASN A 89 7.42 -7.79 -14.50
C ASN A 89 6.87 -8.83 -13.52
N ILE A 90 5.83 -8.46 -12.79
CA ILE A 90 5.17 -9.35 -11.83
C ILE A 90 4.17 -10.23 -12.57
N GLY A 91 4.28 -11.53 -12.36
CA GLY A 91 3.40 -12.55 -12.93
C GLY A 91 1.93 -12.37 -12.50
N GLY A 92 1.03 -13.07 -13.20
CA GLY A 92 -0.40 -13.07 -12.86
C GLY A 92 -0.72 -13.66 -11.48
N ASP A 93 0.23 -14.40 -10.91
CA ASP A 93 0.22 -15.01 -9.59
C ASP A 93 0.88 -14.12 -8.51
N GLY A 94 1.36 -12.92 -8.87
CA GLY A 94 2.01 -12.01 -7.93
C GLY A 94 3.48 -12.35 -7.64
N THR A 95 4.14 -13.13 -8.50
CA THR A 95 5.53 -13.56 -8.31
C THR A 95 6.51 -12.99 -9.35
N PHE A 96 7.80 -13.06 -9.06
CA PHE A 96 8.88 -12.86 -10.03
C PHE A 96 10.09 -13.75 -9.74
N GLY A 97 10.94 -13.94 -10.75
CA GLY A 97 12.21 -14.65 -10.63
C GLY A 97 12.11 -16.16 -10.91
N PRO A 98 13.16 -16.94 -10.61
CA PRO A 98 14.40 -16.51 -9.96
C PRO A 98 15.28 -15.62 -10.87
N LEU A 99 15.99 -14.66 -10.26
CA LEU A 99 17.04 -13.86 -10.90
C LEU A 99 18.34 -13.96 -10.09
N THR A 100 19.48 -13.73 -10.75
CA THR A 100 20.80 -13.79 -10.11
C THR A 100 21.39 -12.39 -10.02
N LEU A 101 21.78 -11.98 -8.82
CA LEU A 101 22.62 -10.81 -8.55
C LEU A 101 24.05 -11.25 -8.23
N THR A 102 25.02 -10.41 -8.52
CA THR A 102 26.42 -10.56 -8.10
C THR A 102 26.69 -9.60 -6.96
N ALA A 103 27.27 -10.10 -5.86
CA ALA A 103 27.48 -9.29 -4.68
C ALA A 103 28.75 -8.44 -4.80
N HIS A 104 28.61 -7.12 -4.86
CA HIS A 104 29.73 -6.19 -4.69
C HIS A 104 29.60 -5.46 -3.33
N PRO A 105 30.60 -5.55 -2.43
CA PRO A 105 30.65 -4.80 -1.18
C PRO A 105 30.74 -3.30 -1.42
N THR A 106 31.27 -2.88 -2.56
CA THR A 106 31.39 -1.47 -2.95
C THR A 106 30.86 -1.25 -4.35
N PHE A 107 30.03 -0.23 -4.52
CA PHE A 107 29.55 0.23 -5.83
C PHE A 107 29.29 1.74 -5.77
N HIS A 108 29.59 2.46 -6.84
CA HIS A 108 29.61 3.92 -6.83
C HIS A 108 30.46 4.47 -5.66
N ALA A 109 29.86 5.28 -4.78
CA ALA A 109 30.48 5.80 -3.56
C ALA A 109 29.92 5.11 -2.29
N ILE A 110 29.26 3.95 -2.46
CA ILE A 110 28.62 3.19 -1.39
C ILE A 110 29.54 2.02 -1.04
N ASP A 111 29.78 1.86 0.25
CA ASP A 111 30.50 0.74 0.85
C ASP A 111 29.59 0.06 1.87
N CYS A 112 29.12 -1.13 1.53
CA CYS A 112 28.21 -1.96 2.32
C CYS A 112 28.90 -2.66 3.50
N THR A 113 30.22 -2.53 3.64
CA THR A 113 30.95 -2.95 4.84
C THR A 113 30.95 -1.86 5.92
N GLN A 114 30.69 -0.61 5.52
CA GLN A 114 30.67 0.57 6.40
C GLN A 114 29.26 1.10 6.66
N GLN A 115 28.28 0.73 5.84
CA GLN A 115 26.88 1.15 6.00
C GLN A 115 25.92 0.01 5.64
N GLN A 116 24.67 0.12 6.09
CA GLN A 116 23.66 -0.89 5.79
C GLN A 116 23.24 -0.82 4.31
N CYS A 117 23.34 -1.95 3.63
CA CYS A 117 22.78 -2.18 2.30
C CYS A 117 21.64 -3.20 2.37
N VAL A 118 20.83 -3.25 1.32
CA VAL A 118 19.69 -4.15 1.18
C VAL A 118 19.65 -4.75 -0.22
N ILE A 119 19.10 -5.95 -0.38
CA ILE A 119 18.52 -6.40 -1.64
C ILE A 119 17.04 -6.02 -1.60
N ALA A 120 16.61 -5.19 -2.54
CA ALA A 120 15.26 -4.64 -2.55
C ALA A 120 14.55 -4.90 -3.89
N ALA A 121 13.22 -4.95 -3.83
CA ALA A 121 12.35 -4.91 -4.98
C ALA A 121 11.24 -3.87 -4.74
N ALA A 122 11.05 -2.94 -5.66
CA ALA A 122 10.03 -1.90 -5.56
C ALA A 122 9.66 -1.34 -6.95
N PRO A 123 8.40 -0.95 -7.19
CA PRO A 123 8.07 -0.09 -8.32
C PRO A 123 8.84 1.22 -8.25
N LEU A 124 9.15 1.80 -9.41
CA LEU A 124 9.84 3.08 -9.46
C LEU A 124 8.97 4.21 -8.89
N PRO A 125 9.57 5.21 -8.23
CA PRO A 125 8.86 6.43 -7.87
C PRO A 125 8.19 7.06 -9.10
N GLY A 126 6.90 7.37 -8.98
CA GLY A 126 6.12 8.01 -10.05
C GLY A 126 5.53 7.07 -11.09
N THR A 127 5.79 5.75 -11.04
CA THR A 127 5.12 4.78 -11.94
C THR A 127 3.80 4.27 -11.39
N GLU A 128 3.60 4.36 -10.08
CA GLU A 128 2.40 3.91 -9.36
C GLU A 128 2.05 4.89 -8.22
N PRO A 129 0.80 4.91 -7.74
CA PRO A 129 0.42 5.67 -6.53
C PRO A 129 1.26 5.26 -5.31
N PRO A 130 1.59 6.18 -4.37
CA PRO A 130 2.44 5.88 -3.22
C PRO A 130 2.01 4.68 -2.38
N ALA A 131 0.69 4.49 -2.19
CA ALA A 131 0.15 3.34 -1.46
C ALA A 131 0.43 2.01 -2.20
N VAL A 132 0.39 2.02 -3.54
CA VAL A 132 0.73 0.84 -4.34
C VAL A 132 2.22 0.58 -4.26
N ILE A 133 3.08 1.60 -4.37
CA ILE A 133 4.53 1.43 -4.21
C ILE A 133 4.84 0.82 -2.85
N ALA A 134 4.29 1.39 -1.77
CA ALA A 134 4.51 0.91 -0.40
C ALA A 134 4.06 -0.53 -0.20
N ALA A 135 2.88 -0.91 -0.71
CA ALA A 135 2.37 -2.29 -0.61
C ALA A 135 3.15 -3.30 -1.48
N ASN A 136 3.89 -2.82 -2.48
CA ASN A 136 4.63 -3.63 -3.44
C ASN A 136 6.15 -3.45 -3.33
N SER A 137 6.62 -3.03 -2.16
CA SER A 137 8.05 -2.87 -1.87
C SER A 137 8.48 -3.86 -0.80
N ALA A 138 9.61 -4.49 -1.02
CA ALA A 138 10.22 -5.42 -0.06
C ALA A 138 11.74 -5.25 -0.08
N ALA A 139 12.37 -5.52 1.05
CA ALA A 139 13.81 -5.42 1.20
C ALA A 139 14.35 -6.41 2.23
N VAL A 140 15.54 -6.94 1.97
CA VAL A 140 16.29 -7.81 2.87
C VAL A 140 17.64 -7.15 3.14
N SER A 141 17.95 -6.88 4.42
CA SER A 141 19.25 -6.37 4.82
C SER A 141 20.36 -7.36 4.47
N VAL A 142 21.48 -6.84 3.97
CA VAL A 142 22.68 -7.64 3.68
C VAL A 142 23.86 -7.27 4.57
N ALA A 143 24.72 -8.25 4.84
CA ALA A 143 25.99 -8.06 5.53
C ALA A 143 27.10 -8.81 4.78
N PHE A 144 28.21 -8.10 4.52
CA PHE A 144 29.40 -8.71 3.94
C PHE A 144 30.29 -9.29 5.04
N ALA A 145 31.08 -10.31 4.71
CA ALA A 145 32.07 -10.87 5.62
C ALA A 145 33.05 -9.76 6.07
N GLY A 146 33.26 -9.65 7.39
CA GLY A 146 34.12 -8.62 7.97
C GLY A 146 33.45 -7.24 8.15
N SER A 147 32.15 -7.11 7.84
CA SER A 147 31.39 -5.90 8.20
C SER A 147 31.38 -5.72 9.71
N GLY A 148 31.52 -4.48 10.17
CA GLY A 148 31.27 -4.14 11.57
C GLY A 148 29.81 -4.40 11.96
N PRO A 149 29.49 -4.50 13.26
CA PRO A 149 28.09 -4.55 13.68
C PRO A 149 27.34 -3.36 13.07
N PRO A 150 26.10 -3.56 12.57
CA PRO A 150 25.34 -2.48 11.97
C PRO A 150 25.31 -1.32 12.96
N THR A 151 25.79 -0.15 12.55
CA THR A 151 25.59 1.06 13.36
C THR A 151 24.10 1.30 13.37
N SER A 152 23.43 0.83 14.42
CA SER A 152 22.04 1.16 14.67
C SER A 152 21.96 2.69 14.62
N PRO A 153 21.08 3.28 13.80
CA PRO A 153 20.85 4.71 13.90
C PRO A 153 20.57 5.01 15.37
N ALA A 154 21.32 5.96 15.93
CA ALA A 154 21.08 6.42 17.29
C ALA A 154 19.58 6.67 17.44
N PRO A 155 18.93 6.23 18.53
CA PRO A 155 17.52 6.48 18.73
C PRO A 155 17.29 7.98 18.52
N ALA A 156 16.51 8.33 17.49
CA ALA A 156 16.01 9.69 17.40
C ALA A 156 15.35 9.98 18.76
N PRO A 157 15.63 11.12 19.41
CA PRO A 157 14.94 11.45 20.64
C PRO A 157 13.45 11.28 20.38
N ALA A 158 12.79 10.46 21.20
CA ALA A 158 11.37 10.21 21.06
C ALA A 158 10.68 11.56 21.01
N ALA A 159 10.26 11.99 19.81
CA ALA A 159 9.30 13.05 19.68
C ALA A 159 8.10 12.54 20.48
N ALA A 160 7.78 13.24 21.57
CA ALA A 160 6.61 12.93 22.37
C ALA A 160 5.46 12.69 21.39
N VAL A 161 4.91 11.47 21.42
CA VAL A 161 3.68 11.15 20.74
C VAL A 161 2.67 12.13 21.30
N ARG A 162 2.40 13.21 20.57
CA ARG A 162 1.14 13.90 20.75
C ARG A 162 0.12 12.87 20.34
N SER A 163 -0.71 12.46 21.30
CA SER A 163 -1.89 11.69 21.01
C SER A 163 -2.71 12.48 20.00
N ASP A 164 -2.59 12.15 18.72
CA ASP A 164 -3.62 12.47 17.73
C ASP A 164 -4.81 11.58 18.04
N SER A 165 -5.56 11.95 19.06
CA SER A 165 -6.91 11.45 19.30
C SER A 165 -7.96 12.29 18.56
N ASP A 166 -7.57 13.08 17.55
CA ASP A 166 -8.46 14.08 16.93
C ASP A 166 -8.68 13.92 15.42
N THR A 167 -8.44 12.75 14.80
CA THR A 167 -8.72 12.62 13.34
C THR A 167 -9.31 11.30 12.84
N GLU A 168 -9.93 10.48 13.70
CA GLU A 168 -10.77 9.37 13.23
C GLU A 168 -12.12 9.34 13.95
N GLY A 169 -12.97 10.29 13.59
CA GLY A 169 -14.39 10.29 13.93
C GLY A 169 -15.14 11.35 13.14
N PRO A 170 -16.40 11.12 12.70
CA PRO A 170 -17.19 12.14 12.01
C PRO A 170 -17.25 13.39 12.89
N SER A 171 -16.71 14.50 12.39
CA SER A 171 -16.41 15.70 13.19
C SER A 171 -17.65 16.17 13.95
N THR A 172 -17.72 15.86 15.26
CA THR A 172 -18.84 16.20 16.15
C THR A 172 -19.07 17.71 16.19
N VAL A 173 -18.01 18.49 15.96
CA VAL A 173 -18.03 19.94 15.80
C VAL A 173 -18.82 20.36 14.54
N LEU A 174 -18.57 19.73 13.39
CA LEU A 174 -19.37 20.02 12.18
C LEU A 174 -20.83 19.64 12.41
N TRP A 175 -21.08 18.47 13.00
CA TRP A 175 -22.46 18.04 13.29
C TRP A 175 -23.17 18.97 14.27
N ALA A 176 -22.49 19.46 15.31
CA ALA A 176 -23.05 20.42 16.26
C ALA A 176 -23.35 21.77 15.60
N VAL A 177 -22.46 22.27 14.74
CA VAL A 177 -22.69 23.50 13.97
C VAL A 177 -23.87 23.33 13.01
N THR A 178 -23.96 22.18 12.33
CA THR A 178 -25.05 21.90 11.40
C THR A 178 -26.39 21.76 12.12
N ALA A 179 -26.43 21.08 13.27
CA ALA A 179 -27.62 20.95 14.11
C ALA A 179 -28.06 22.31 14.69
N GLY A 180 -27.11 23.12 15.15
CA GLY A 180 -27.38 24.48 15.64
C GLY A 180 -27.99 25.37 14.55
N LEU A 181 -27.45 25.31 13.33
CA LEU A 181 -27.99 26.06 12.19
C LEU A 181 -29.43 25.64 11.87
N LEU A 182 -29.73 24.34 11.88
CA LEU A 182 -31.08 23.82 11.61
C LEU A 182 -32.10 24.26 12.66
N VAL A 183 -31.71 24.31 13.94
CA VAL A 183 -32.58 24.81 15.02
C VAL A 183 -32.88 26.29 14.87
N ILE A 184 -31.90 27.10 14.46
CA ILE A 184 -32.10 28.54 14.24
C ILE A 184 -33.05 28.79 13.07
N VAL A 185 -32.90 28.06 11.97
CA VAL A 185 -33.79 28.19 10.79
C VAL A 185 -35.20 27.70 11.09
N ALA A 186 -35.35 26.58 11.82
CA ALA A 186 -36.66 26.09 12.24
C ALA A 186 -37.32 27.07 13.23
N GLY A 187 -36.55 27.65 14.14
CA GLY A 187 -37.00 28.65 15.10
C GLY A 187 -37.46 29.95 14.43
N SER A 188 -36.73 30.45 13.43
CA SER A 188 -37.12 31.64 12.68
C SER A 188 -38.39 31.41 11.85
N ALA A 189 -38.52 30.24 11.19
CA ALA A 189 -39.72 29.88 10.46
C ALA A 189 -40.96 29.74 11.37
N LEU A 190 -40.79 29.20 12.58
CA LEU A 190 -41.88 29.09 13.57
C LEU A 190 -42.25 30.44 14.21
N ALA A 191 -41.27 31.33 14.41
CA ALA A 191 -41.51 32.68 14.91
C ALA A 191 -42.21 33.56 13.88
N ASP A 192 -41.88 33.41 12.59
CA ASP A 192 -42.50 34.12 11.48
C ASP A 192 -43.95 33.66 11.28
N ARG A 193 -44.19 32.35 11.40
CA ARG A 193 -45.55 31.75 11.31
C ARG A 193 -46.47 32.08 12.48
N ARG A 194 -45.92 32.58 13.61
CA ARG A 194 -46.70 33.07 14.77
C ARG A 194 -46.97 34.57 14.73
N ARG A 195 -46.38 35.30 13.77
CA ARG A 195 -46.59 36.75 13.56
C ARG A 195 -47.59 37.06 12.45
N LEU A 196 -48.04 36.04 11.70
CA LEU A 196 -49.18 36.07 10.78
C LEU A 196 -50.44 35.56 11.48
#